data_AF-Q9XLT8-F1
#
_entry.id   AF-Q9XLT8-F1
#
_cell.length_a   1.000
_cell.length_b   1.000
_cell.length_c   1.000
_cell.angle_alpha   90.00
_cell.angle_beta   90.00
_cell.angle_gamma   90.00
#
_symmetry.space_group_name_H-M   'P 1'
#
loop_
_entity.id
_entity.type
_entity.pdbx_description
1 polymer ?
#
loop_
_entity_poly.entity_id
_entity_poly.type
_entity_poly.pdbx_seq_one_letter_code
_entity_poly.pdbx_strand_id
1 'polypeptide(L)' 'TIGLLGAGIGIAIVFAALINGVSRNPSLKNQLFQYCILGMALSEATGLFCLMVSFILMFT' A
#
# COMPACT_ATOMS: atom_id res chain seq x y z
N THR A 1 -5.15 -11.99 -10.27
CA THR A 1 -4.35 -10.90 -10.87
C THR A 1 -5.00 -9.53 -10.70
N ILE A 2 -6.30 -9.37 -10.95
CA ILE A 2 -7.00 -8.06 -10.82
C ILE A 2 -6.91 -7.46 -9.39
N GLY A 3 -6.96 -8.27 -8.33
CA GLY A 3 -6.83 -7.75 -6.97
C GLY A 3 -5.42 -7.26 -6.59
N LEU A 4 -4.38 -7.79 -7.20
CA LEU A 4 -3.00 -7.32 -7.00
C LEU A 4 -2.75 -5.95 -7.67
N LEU A 5 -3.46 -5.66 -8.77
CA LEU A 5 -3.44 -4.34 -9.41
C LEU A 5 -3.94 -3.25 -8.45
N GLY A 6 -5.01 -3.53 -7.69
CA GLY A 6 -5.53 -2.60 -6.69
C GLY A 6 -4.51 -2.28 -5.59
N ALA A 7 -3.83 -3.30 -5.07
CA ALA A 7 -2.78 -3.12 -4.08
C ALA A 7 -1.59 -2.30 -4.63
N GLY A 8 -1.17 -2.56 -5.88
CA GLY A 8 -0.10 -1.81 -6.53
C GLY A 8 -0.44 -0.33 -6.73
N ILE A 9 -1.66 -0.01 -7.18
CA ILE A 9 -2.14 1.36 -7.31
C ILE A 9 -2.21 2.05 -5.94
N GLY A 10 -2.70 1.34 -4.92
CA GLY A 10 -2.78 1.87 -3.55
C GLY A 10 -1.40 2.27 -3.01
N ILE A 11 -0.38 1.42 -3.21
CA ILE A 11 1.00 1.73 -2.80
C ILE A 11 1.53 2.96 -3.54
N ALA A 12 1.31 3.05 -4.87
CA ALA A 12 1.75 4.20 -5.66
C ALA A 12 1.14 5.51 -5.16
N ILE A 13 -0.14 5.52 -4.80
CA ILE A 13 -0.83 6.71 -4.26
C ILE A 13 -0.26 7.10 -2.90
N VAL A 14 -0.02 6.13 -2.02
CA VAL A 14 0.56 6.38 -0.68
C VAL A 14 1.96 7.00 -0.80
N PHE A 15 2.81 6.46 -1.67
CA PHE A 15 4.14 7.03 -1.91
C PHE A 15 4.09 8.42 -2.59
N ALA A 16 3.16 8.65 -3.52
CA ALA A 16 2.97 9.97 -4.12
C ALA A 16 2.55 11.02 -3.08
N ALA A 17 1.67 10.65 -2.14
CA ALA A 17 1.27 11.51 -1.03
C ALA A 17 2.43 11.79 -0.05
N LEU A 18 3.27 10.77 0.22
CA LEU A 18 4.48 10.94 1.03
C LEU A 18 5.44 11.96 0.40
N ILE A 19 5.74 11.82 -0.89
CA ILE A 19 6.68 12.71 -1.60
C ILE A 19 6.15 14.16 -1.57
N ASN A 20 4.85 14.36 -1.84
CA ASN A 20 4.23 15.68 -1.76
C ASN A 20 4.17 16.26 -0.35
N GLY A 21 4.01 15.43 0.68
CA GLY A 21 4.02 15.86 2.07
C GLY A 21 5.41 16.25 2.56
N VAL A 22 6.43 15.45 2.19
CA VAL A 22 7.83 15.70 2.52
C VAL A 22 8.37 16.92 1.76
N SER A 23 7.96 17.13 0.51
CA SER A 23 8.38 18.31 -0.27
C SER A 23 7.84 19.62 0.31
N ARG A 24 6.66 19.59 0.95
CA ARG A 24 6.10 20.76 1.65
C ARG A 24 6.79 21.01 2.98
N ASN A 25 6.88 20.00 3.84
CA ASN A 25 7.43 20.12 5.19
C ASN A 25 8.43 18.99 5.48
N PRO A 26 9.73 19.16 5.15
CA PRO A 26 10.73 18.10 5.31
C PRO A 26 10.98 17.74 6.78
N SER A 27 10.72 18.64 7.73
CA SER A 27 10.89 18.43 9.17
C SER A 27 10.00 17.30 9.72
N LEU A 28 8.85 17.05 9.10
CA LEU A 28 7.88 16.03 9.52
C LEU A 28 8.12 14.67 8.85
N LYS A 29 9.23 14.50 8.10
CA LYS A 29 9.53 13.28 7.33
C LYS A 29 9.37 12.00 8.15
N ASN A 30 9.85 11.98 9.39
CA ASN A 30 9.85 10.77 10.21
C ASN A 30 8.43 10.29 10.56
N GLN A 31 7.54 11.24 10.86
CA GLN A 31 6.15 10.95 11.20
C GLN A 31 5.34 10.58 9.95
N LEU A 32 5.53 11.31 8.84
CA LEU A 32 4.92 10.98 7.55
C LEU A 32 5.37 9.62 7.02
N PHE A 33 6.63 9.23 7.25
CA PHE A 33 7.13 7.92 6.84
C PHE A 33 6.49 6.78 7.63
N GLN A 34 6.25 6.96 8.94
CA GLN A 34 5.48 5.99 9.73
C GLN A 34 4.04 5.82 9.20
N TYR A 35 3.37 6.93 8.85
CA TYR A 35 2.05 6.86 8.23
C TYR A 35 2.07 6.22 6.84
N CYS A 36 3.13 6.45 6.06
CA CYS A 36 3.32 5.78 4.77
C CYS A 36 3.46 4.26 4.93
N ILE A 37 4.23 3.80 5.92
CA ILE A 37 4.38 2.36 6.20
C ILE A 37 3.03 1.75 6.61
N LEU A 38 2.26 2.44 7.45
CA LEU A 38 0.92 1.99 7.83
C LEU A 38 0.00 1.86 6.60
N GLY A 39 -0.02 2.87 5.73
CA GLY A 39 -0.81 2.86 4.49
C GLY A 39 -0.37 1.79 3.50
N MET A 40 0.94 1.57 3.36
CA MET A 40 1.51 0.51 2.52
C MET A 40 1.16 -0.89 3.06
N ALA A 41 1.29 -1.11 4.37
CA ALA A 41 0.93 -2.37 5.01
C ALA A 41 -0.55 -2.72 4.82
N LEU A 42 -1.44 -1.71 4.90
CA LEU A 42 -2.87 -1.91 4.67
C LEU A 42 -3.16 -2.25 3.20
N SER A 43 -2.52 -1.55 2.25
CA SER A 43 -2.67 -1.81 0.82
C SER A 43 -2.18 -3.22 0.45
N GLU A 44 -1.02 -3.63 0.97
CA GLU A 44 -0.47 -4.99 0.82
C GLU A 44 -1.39 -6.05 1.41
N ALA A 45 -1.95 -5.83 2.61
CA ALA A 45 -2.86 -6.79 3.25
C ALA A 45 -4.07 -7.11 2.36
N THR A 46 -4.64 -6.12 1.66
CA THR A 46 -5.75 -6.36 0.72
C THR A 46 -5.32 -7.17 -0.50
N GLY A 47 -4.11 -6.94 -1.02
CA GLY A 47 -3.54 -7.71 -2.12
C GLY A 47 -3.28 -9.18 -1.73
N LEU A 48 -2.67 -9.40 -0.57
CA LEU A 48 -2.41 -10.73 -0.02
C LEU A 48 -3.71 -11.48 0.30
N PHE A 49 -4.74 -10.78 0.77
CA PHE A 49 -6.05 -11.39 0.99
C PHE A 49 -6.69 -11.89 -0.32
N CYS A 50 -6.61 -11.10 -1.40
CA CYS A 50 -7.08 -11.54 -2.71
C CYS A 50 -6.28 -12.76 -3.22
N LEU A 51 -4.96 -12.77 -2.99
CA LEU A 51 -4.08 -13.88 -3.37
C LEU A 51 -4.44 -15.15 -2.59
N MET A 52 -4.68 -15.05 -1.28
CA MET A 52 -5.15 -16.15 -0.43
C MET A 52 -6.45 -16.76 -0.98
N VAL A 53 -7.45 -15.94 -1.28
CA VAL A 53 -8.72 -16.42 -1.85
C VAL A 53 -8.49 -17.10 -3.20
N SER A 54 -7.60 -16.54 -4.04
CA SER A 54 -7.26 -17.13 -5.33
C SER A 54 -6.62 -18.52 -5.19
N PHE A 55 -5.78 -18.74 -4.18
CA PHE A 55 -5.23 -20.07 -3.89
C PHE A 55 -6.25 -21.03 -3.30
N ILE A 56 -7.15 -20.55 -2.44
CA ILE A 56 -8.25 -21.39 -1.93
C ILE A 56 -9.09 -21.91 -3.10
N LEU A 57 -9.46 -21.05 -4.05
CA LEU A 57 -10.26 -21.44 -5.22
C LEU A 57 -9.53 -22.33 -6.23
N MET A 58 -8.19 -22.32 -6.24
CA MET A 58 -7.40 -23.11 -7.18
C MET A 58 -7.09 -24.52 -6.66
N PHE A 59 -7.00 -24.69 -5.34
CA PHE A 59 -6.63 -25.95 -4.69
C PHE A 59 -7.78 -26.62 -3.91
N THR A 60 -8.95 -25.98 -3.83
CA THR A 60 -10.24 -26.60 -3.53
C THR A 60 -10.89 -27.06 -4.84
#